data_AF-A0AAJ1BEF6-F1
#
_entry.id   AF-A0AAJ1BEF6-F1
#
_cell.length_a   1.000
_cell.length_b   1.000
_cell.length_c   1.000
_cell.angle_alpha   90.00
_cell.angle_beta   90.00
_cell.angle_gamma   90.00
#
_symmetry.space_group_name_H-M   'P 1'
#
loop_
_entity.id
_entity.type
_entity.pdbx_description
1 polymer ?
#
loop_
_entity_poly.entity_id
_entity_poly.type
_entity_poly.pdbx_seq_one_letter_code
_entity_poly.pdbx_strand_id
1 'polypeptide(L)'
;MAGYFNHSMSNNALAAYTGGLRPISKWTKKDLINQVLGYEDCVFSRAELESCSLQVLKHYLLQYEEWHHTSKHFNRTSFYGINLENAADQTILEAMKTFKPSADTKPASYKGKIKFEEWIGTRNNGCFRTRTALAIVKNNWAYTLKGKKLVTGNHVLGIERYKRAPKGTSTEFAEIANKYDL
;
A
#
# COMPACT_ATOMS: atom_id res chain seq x y z
N MET A 1 15.78 16.75 -17.93
CA MET A 1 16.52 17.69 -17.05
C MET A 1 16.63 17.05 -15.66
N ALA A 2 17.82 16.65 -15.21
CA ALA A 2 17.99 16.05 -13.88
C ALA A 2 17.98 17.15 -12.80
N GLY A 3 17.12 17.02 -11.77
CA GLY A 3 17.01 17.98 -10.68
C GLY A 3 15.84 17.67 -9.75
N TYR A 4 15.83 18.30 -8.57
CA TYR A 4 14.74 18.19 -7.60
C TYR A 4 13.96 19.51 -7.54
N PHE A 5 12.63 19.43 -7.62
CA PHE A 5 11.72 20.50 -7.27
C PHE A 5 11.55 20.55 -5.74
N ASN A 6 11.82 21.71 -5.14
CA ASN A 6 11.70 21.97 -3.69
C ASN A 6 12.27 20.86 -2.78
N HIS A 7 13.41 20.26 -3.15
CA HIS A 7 14.13 19.23 -2.38
C HIS A 7 13.35 17.95 -2.03
N SER A 8 12.16 17.73 -2.60
CA SER A 8 11.26 16.64 -2.20
C SER A 8 10.70 15.83 -3.36
N MET A 9 10.73 16.37 -4.58
CA MET A 9 10.20 15.71 -5.77
C MET A 9 11.17 15.84 -6.94
N SER A 10 11.40 14.76 -7.70
CA SER A 10 12.20 14.81 -8.92
C SER A 10 11.48 15.64 -9.99
N ASN A 11 12.22 16.41 -10.80
CA ASN A 11 11.66 17.12 -11.96
C ASN A 11 10.95 16.17 -12.93
N ASN A 12 11.39 14.91 -13.02
CA ASN A 12 10.71 13.90 -13.83
C ASN A 12 9.34 13.52 -13.23
N ALA A 13 9.24 13.41 -11.90
CA ALA A 13 7.95 13.16 -11.26
C ALA A 13 6.98 14.33 -11.45
N LEU A 14 7.48 15.57 -11.42
CA LEU A 14 6.69 16.75 -11.77
C LEU A 14 6.22 16.71 -13.23
N ALA A 15 7.12 16.35 -14.16
CA ALA A 15 6.79 16.19 -15.58
C ALA A 15 5.72 15.10 -15.81
N ALA A 16 5.83 13.97 -15.10
CA ALA A 16 4.85 12.89 -15.13
C ALA A 16 3.47 13.39 -14.65
N TYR A 17 3.40 14.15 -13.55
CA TYR A 17 2.17 14.78 -13.10
C TYR A 17 1.56 15.73 -14.15
N THR A 18 2.38 16.55 -14.79
CA THR A 18 1.91 17.43 -15.88
C THR A 18 1.45 16.65 -17.11
N GLY A 19 2.02 15.47 -17.35
CA GLY A 19 1.60 14.52 -18.39
C GLY A 19 0.37 13.68 -18.01
N GLY A 20 -0.27 13.94 -16.87
CA GLY A 20 -1.45 13.19 -16.41
C GLY A 20 -1.14 11.87 -15.70
N LEU A 21 0.14 11.49 -15.60
CA LEU A 21 0.58 10.29 -14.90
C LEU A 21 0.69 10.55 -13.40
N ARG A 22 0.28 9.56 -12.61
CA ARG A 22 0.37 9.69 -11.14
C ARG A 22 0.44 8.33 -10.44
N PRO A 23 0.96 8.29 -9.21
CA PRO A 23 0.94 7.08 -8.40
C PRO A 23 -0.49 6.55 -8.20
N ILE A 24 -0.64 5.23 -8.12
CA ILE A 24 -1.95 4.56 -7.98
C ILE A 24 -2.80 5.13 -6.83
N SER A 25 -2.16 5.54 -5.74
CA SER A 25 -2.82 6.10 -4.54
C SER A 25 -3.35 7.52 -4.74
N LYS A 26 -2.87 8.25 -5.75
CA LYS A 26 -3.27 9.63 -6.06
C LYS A 26 -4.42 9.74 -7.06
N TRP A 27 -4.82 8.62 -7.67
CA TRP A 27 -6.02 8.56 -8.50
C TRP A 27 -7.28 8.56 -7.65
N THR A 28 -8.12 9.58 -7.84
CA THR A 28 -9.49 9.60 -7.30
C THR A 28 -10.48 9.07 -8.34
N LYS A 29 -11.67 8.64 -7.89
CA LYS A 29 -12.72 8.17 -8.79
C LYS A 29 -13.15 9.25 -9.77
N LYS A 30 -13.35 10.48 -9.27
CA LYS A 30 -13.76 11.62 -10.09
C LYS A 30 -12.72 11.93 -11.17
N ASP A 31 -11.43 11.95 -10.81
CA ASP A 31 -10.39 12.28 -11.78
C ASP A 31 -10.29 11.22 -12.88
N LEU A 32 -10.40 9.95 -12.51
CA LEU A 32 -10.33 8.83 -13.45
C LEU A 32 -11.51 8.91 -14.44
N ILE A 33 -12.74 9.08 -13.93
CA ILE A 33 -13.94 9.22 -14.77
C ILE A 33 -13.83 10.42 -15.71
N ASN A 34 -13.41 11.58 -15.18
CA ASN A 34 -13.29 12.79 -15.99
C ASN A 34 -12.23 12.66 -17.09
N GLN A 35 -11.09 12.01 -16.79
CA GLN A 35 -10.04 11.81 -17.79
C GLN A 35 -10.46 10.79 -18.85
N VAL A 36 -11.03 9.66 -18.46
CA VAL A 36 -11.50 8.62 -19.39
C VAL A 36 -12.55 9.18 -20.36
N LEU A 37 -13.57 9.88 -19.84
CA LEU A 37 -14.60 10.52 -20.67
C LEU A 37 -14.10 11.69 -21.52
N GLY A 38 -12.88 12.19 -21.26
CA GLY A 38 -12.26 13.23 -22.06
C GLY A 38 -11.59 12.71 -23.34
N TYR A 39 -11.42 11.39 -23.48
CA TYR A 39 -10.89 10.78 -24.69
C TYR A 39 -12.01 10.55 -25.71
N GLU A 40 -11.74 10.87 -26.98
CA GLU A 40 -12.71 10.79 -28.07
C GLU A 40 -13.21 9.35 -28.30
N ASP A 41 -12.34 8.35 -28.17
CA ASP A 41 -12.66 6.94 -28.38
C ASP A 41 -13.29 6.24 -27.15
N CYS A 42 -13.61 7.00 -26.10
CA CYS A 42 -14.23 6.43 -24.90
C CYS A 42 -15.64 5.92 -25.21
N VAL A 43 -15.86 4.61 -25.00
CA VAL A 43 -17.15 3.97 -25.26
C VAL A 43 -18.09 3.97 -24.05
N PHE A 44 -17.59 4.35 -22.88
CA PHE A 44 -18.36 4.35 -21.64
C PHE A 44 -19.08 5.68 -21.39
N SER A 45 -20.27 5.59 -20.80
CA SER A 45 -20.98 6.73 -20.22
C SER A 45 -20.50 7.02 -18.80
N ARG A 46 -20.74 8.26 -18.35
CA ARG A 46 -20.49 8.65 -16.95
C ARG A 46 -21.20 7.75 -15.94
N ALA A 47 -22.47 7.43 -16.18
CA ALA A 47 -23.27 6.63 -15.26
C ALA A 47 -22.71 5.21 -15.09
N GLU A 48 -22.23 4.61 -16.19
CA GLU A 48 -21.60 3.28 -16.17
C GLU A 48 -20.35 3.27 -15.31
N LEU A 49 -19.45 4.25 -15.50
CA LEU A 49 -18.24 4.36 -14.68
C LEU A 49 -18.54 4.70 -13.22
N GLU A 50 -19.55 5.52 -12.96
CA GLU A 50 -20.00 5.86 -11.60
C GLU A 50 -20.62 4.67 -10.87
N SER A 51 -21.19 3.70 -11.58
CA SER A 51 -21.67 2.46 -10.98
C SER A 51 -20.54 1.54 -10.47
N CYS A 52 -19.34 1.64 -11.05
CA CYS A 52 -18.19 0.81 -10.71
C CYS A 52 -17.43 1.31 -9.47
N SER A 53 -16.80 0.41 -8.71
CA SER A 53 -15.97 0.82 -7.56
C SER A 53 -14.64 1.45 -8.02
N LEU A 54 -14.03 2.31 -7.18
CA LEU A 54 -12.72 2.89 -7.50
C LEU A 54 -11.64 1.82 -7.72
N GLN A 55 -11.70 0.72 -6.97
CA GLN A 55 -10.74 -0.38 -7.13
C GLN A 55 -10.86 -1.03 -8.52
N VAL A 56 -12.08 -1.28 -8.97
CA VAL A 56 -12.37 -1.84 -10.31
C VAL A 56 -11.86 -0.90 -11.40
N LEU A 57 -12.19 0.39 -11.29
CA LEU A 57 -11.75 1.39 -12.27
C LEU A 57 -10.22 1.45 -12.34
N LYS A 58 -9.52 1.43 -11.19
CA LYS A 58 -8.05 1.39 -11.17
C LYS A 58 -7.47 0.11 -11.77
N HIS A 59 -8.16 -1.01 -11.66
CA HIS A 59 -7.68 -2.29 -12.17
C HIS A 59 -7.75 -2.37 -13.70
N TYR A 60 -8.85 -1.89 -14.29
CA TYR A 60 -9.07 -2.00 -15.73
C TYR A 60 -8.65 -0.77 -16.52
N LEU A 61 -8.80 0.44 -15.98
CA LEU A 61 -8.59 1.68 -16.75
C LEU A 61 -7.24 2.33 -16.51
N LEU A 62 -6.42 1.80 -15.61
CA LEU A 62 -5.06 2.29 -15.43
C LEU A 62 -4.06 1.26 -15.92
N GLN A 63 -3.06 1.75 -16.65
CA GLN A 63 -1.89 0.98 -17.02
C GLN A 63 -0.65 1.58 -16.39
N TYR A 64 0.29 0.71 -16.08
CA TYR A 64 1.61 1.13 -15.65
C TYR A 64 2.33 1.76 -16.84
N GLU A 65 2.96 2.91 -16.62
CA GLU A 65 3.71 3.63 -17.66
C GLU A 65 5.19 3.67 -17.29
N GLU A 66 5.48 4.27 -16.14
CA GLU A 66 6.85 4.51 -15.71
C GLU A 66 7.01 4.42 -14.21
N TRP A 67 8.26 4.41 -13.75
CA TRP A 67 8.60 4.48 -12.34
C TRP A 67 9.66 5.53 -12.10
N HIS A 68 9.58 6.18 -10.95
CA HIS A 68 10.53 7.20 -10.55
C HIS A 68 10.98 7.01 -9.10
N HIS A 69 12.17 7.54 -8.82
CA HIS A 69 12.54 7.82 -7.44
C HIS A 69 11.74 9.02 -6.92
N THR A 70 11.11 8.83 -5.77
CA THR A 70 10.39 9.86 -5.03
C THR A 70 11.01 10.02 -3.65
N SER A 71 10.93 11.24 -3.10
CA SER A 71 11.51 11.63 -1.81
C SER A 71 13.04 11.62 -1.71
N LYS A 72 13.55 12.23 -0.64
CA LYS A 72 14.97 12.24 -0.27
C LYS A 72 15.55 10.85 0.06
N HIS A 73 14.70 9.87 0.35
CA HIS A 73 15.10 8.51 0.70
C HIS A 73 15.09 7.53 -0.49
N PHE A 74 15.02 8.04 -1.73
CA PHE A 74 15.08 7.24 -2.95
C PHE A 74 13.98 6.15 -3.04
N ASN A 75 12.83 6.38 -2.42
CA ASN A 75 11.68 5.49 -2.55
C ASN A 75 11.33 5.30 -4.02
N ARG A 76 11.03 4.08 -4.45
CA ARG A 76 10.58 3.82 -5.83
C ARG A 76 9.07 3.93 -5.87
N THR A 77 8.54 4.62 -6.88
CA THR A 77 7.09 4.80 -7.04
C THR A 77 6.71 4.63 -8.50
N SER A 78 5.78 3.73 -8.74
CA SER A 78 5.19 3.51 -10.06
C SER A 78 4.13 4.58 -10.35
N PHE A 79 4.14 5.07 -11.57
CA PHE A 79 3.20 6.03 -12.14
C PHE A 79 2.34 5.31 -13.17
N TYR A 80 1.07 5.71 -13.22
CA TYR A 80 0.04 5.09 -14.04
C TYR A 80 -0.67 6.15 -14.87
N GLY A 81 -1.01 5.78 -16.09
CA GLY A 81 -1.84 6.55 -17.03
C GLY A 81 -3.15 5.82 -17.34
N ILE A 82 -4.03 6.46 -18.12
CA ILE A 82 -5.25 5.83 -18.60
C ILE A 82 -4.89 4.78 -19.65
N ASN A 83 -5.43 3.57 -19.50
CA ASN A 83 -5.36 2.54 -20.53
C ASN A 83 -6.41 2.86 -21.61
N LEU A 84 -5.96 3.40 -22.73
CA LEU A 84 -6.82 3.82 -23.84
C LEU A 84 -7.46 2.64 -24.57
N GLU A 85 -6.74 1.52 -24.69
CA GLU A 85 -7.27 0.30 -25.32
C GLU A 85 -8.48 -0.22 -24.54
N ASN A 86 -8.35 -0.31 -23.21
CA ASN A 86 -9.46 -0.71 -22.35
C ASN A 86 -10.56 0.35 -22.25
N ALA A 87 -10.23 1.63 -22.45
CA ALA A 87 -11.22 2.72 -22.48
C ALA A 87 -12.09 2.69 -23.74
N ALA A 88 -11.60 2.10 -24.82
CA ALA A 88 -12.28 1.97 -26.11
C ALA A 88 -12.96 0.61 -26.31
N ASP A 89 -12.84 -0.32 -25.36
CA ASP A 89 -13.40 -1.67 -25.45
C ASP A 89 -14.66 -1.83 -24.59
N GLN A 90 -15.82 -2.00 -25.23
CA GLN A 90 -17.10 -2.14 -24.54
C GLN A 90 -17.16 -3.41 -23.67
N THR A 91 -16.40 -4.46 -24.00
CA THR A 91 -16.39 -5.71 -23.22
C THR A 91 -15.81 -5.52 -21.82
N ILE A 92 -14.96 -4.51 -21.65
CA ILE A 92 -14.37 -4.15 -20.37
C ILE A 92 -15.42 -3.69 -19.37
N LEU A 93 -16.52 -3.06 -19.81
CA LEU A 93 -17.60 -2.67 -18.90
C LEU A 93 -18.24 -3.88 -18.21
N GLU A 94 -18.47 -4.95 -18.96
CA GLU A 94 -19.03 -6.18 -18.40
C GLU A 94 -18.01 -6.89 -17.49
N ALA A 95 -16.71 -6.84 -17.84
CA ALA A 95 -15.64 -7.30 -16.95
C ALA A 95 -15.60 -6.50 -15.64
N MET A 96 -15.78 -5.18 -15.70
CA MET A 96 -15.83 -4.31 -14.51
C MET A 96 -17.02 -4.63 -13.60
N LYS A 97 -18.21 -4.86 -14.17
CA LYS A 97 -19.42 -5.20 -13.40
C LYS A 97 -19.32 -6.57 -12.73
N THR A 98 -18.68 -7.52 -13.40
CA THR A 98 -18.50 -8.89 -12.91
C THR A 98 -17.26 -9.05 -12.03
N PHE A 99 -16.40 -8.04 -11.96
CA PHE A 99 -15.19 -8.05 -11.14
C PHE A 99 -15.53 -8.28 -9.68
N LYS A 100 -15.06 -9.42 -9.17
CA LYS A 100 -14.98 -9.68 -7.74
C LYS A 100 -13.53 -9.43 -7.34
N PRO A 101 -13.24 -8.46 -6.46
CA PRO A 101 -11.90 -8.37 -5.91
C PRO A 101 -11.57 -9.75 -5.34
N SER A 102 -10.38 -10.27 -5.65
CA SER A 102 -9.88 -11.43 -4.92
C SER A 102 -10.00 -11.05 -3.45
N ALA A 103 -10.78 -11.81 -2.68
CA ALA A 103 -10.86 -11.56 -1.25
C ALA A 103 -9.41 -11.59 -0.76
N ASP A 104 -8.87 -10.43 -0.37
CA ASP A 104 -7.61 -10.37 0.34
C ASP A 104 -7.79 -11.36 1.47
N THR A 105 -7.11 -12.50 1.37
CA THR A 105 -7.21 -13.54 2.39
C THR A 105 -6.47 -12.93 3.57
N LYS A 106 -7.17 -12.09 4.35
CA LYS A 106 -6.60 -11.39 5.49
C LYS A 106 -5.99 -12.51 6.32
N PRO A 107 -4.65 -12.59 6.41
CA PRO A 107 -4.04 -13.74 7.03
C PRO A 107 -4.59 -13.81 8.44
N ALA A 108 -5.16 -14.97 8.78
CA ALA A 108 -5.65 -15.21 10.13
C ALA A 108 -4.55 -14.81 11.12
N SER A 109 -4.93 -14.13 12.19
CA SER A 109 -3.95 -13.65 13.15
C SER A 109 -3.14 -14.83 13.68
N TYR A 110 -1.82 -14.66 13.81
CA TYR A 110 -0.95 -15.72 14.31
C TYR A 110 -0.05 -15.20 15.42
N LYS A 111 0.31 -16.10 16.33
CA LYS A 111 1.27 -15.82 17.40
C LYS A 111 2.69 -16.07 16.89
N GLY A 112 3.63 -15.28 17.35
CA GLY A 112 5.03 -15.41 16.95
C GLY A 112 5.96 -14.58 17.80
N LYS A 113 7.21 -14.53 17.36
CA LYS A 113 8.27 -13.69 17.92
C LYS A 113 8.81 -12.79 16.84
N ILE A 114 8.82 -11.49 17.10
CA ILE A 114 9.33 -10.48 16.19
C ILE A 114 10.73 -10.05 16.62
N LYS A 115 11.65 -9.95 15.67
CA LYS A 115 12.97 -9.33 15.82
C LYS A 115 12.94 -7.99 15.09
N PHE A 116 13.24 -6.91 15.79
CA PHE A 116 13.18 -5.56 15.24
C PHE A 116 14.25 -4.66 15.87
N GLU A 117 14.57 -3.58 15.18
CA GLU A 117 15.44 -2.53 15.67
C GLU A 117 14.62 -1.40 16.29
N GLU A 118 15.13 -0.86 17.39
CA GLU A 118 14.53 0.28 18.06
C GLU A 118 15.60 1.33 18.32
N TRP A 119 15.30 2.58 17.98
CA TRP A 119 16.17 3.71 18.30
C TRP A 119 16.16 3.94 19.82
N ILE A 120 17.32 3.87 20.44
CA ILE A 120 17.51 4.15 21.86
C ILE A 120 18.37 5.40 21.98
N GLY A 121 17.92 6.35 22.79
CA GLY A 121 18.59 7.64 23.01
C GLY A 121 17.77 8.81 22.45
N THR A 122 18.44 9.94 22.28
CA THR A 122 17.81 11.14 21.70
C THR A 122 17.89 11.10 20.17
N ARG A 123 17.13 11.96 19.49
CA ARG A 123 17.10 12.03 18.01
C ARG A 123 18.51 12.13 17.39
N ASN A 124 19.41 12.88 18.03
CA ASN A 124 20.76 13.13 17.50
C ASN A 124 21.84 12.28 18.17
N ASN A 125 21.60 11.82 19.41
CA ASN A 125 22.53 11.00 20.18
C ASN A 125 21.84 9.69 20.57
N GLY A 126 21.62 8.84 19.58
CA GLY A 126 21.04 7.52 19.78
C GLY A 126 21.59 6.51 18.79
N CYS A 127 21.22 5.26 18.99
CA CYS A 127 21.56 4.18 18.08
C CYS A 127 20.43 3.16 18.00
N PHE A 128 20.35 2.47 16.87
CA PHE A 128 19.45 1.33 16.74
C PHE A 128 19.98 0.15 17.57
N ARG A 129 19.10 -0.45 18.37
CA ARG A 129 19.36 -1.71 19.04
C ARG A 129 18.35 -2.77 18.64
N THR A 130 18.86 -3.95 18.35
CA THR A 130 18.06 -5.13 18.06
C THR A 130 17.38 -5.63 19.32
N ARG A 131 16.06 -5.83 19.24
CA ARG A 131 15.21 -6.41 20.28
C ARG A 131 14.40 -7.56 19.71
N THR A 132 13.98 -8.45 20.61
CA THR A 132 13.00 -9.49 20.29
C THR A 132 11.86 -9.43 21.28
N ALA A 133 10.62 -9.63 20.80
CA ALA A 133 9.43 -9.66 21.64
C ALA A 133 8.42 -10.68 21.13
N LEU A 134 7.55 -11.18 22.02
CA LEU A 134 6.37 -11.92 21.59
C LEU A 134 5.37 -10.96 20.94
N ALA A 135 4.72 -11.45 19.89
CA ALA A 135 3.75 -10.68 19.15
C ALA A 135 2.56 -11.51 18.67
N ILE A 136 1.38 -10.89 18.69
CA ILE A 136 0.25 -11.31 17.86
C ILE A 136 0.35 -10.54 16.56
N VAL A 137 0.43 -11.22 15.43
CA VAL A 137 0.45 -10.59 14.10
C VAL A 137 -0.94 -10.68 13.51
N LYS A 138 -1.55 -9.54 13.18
CA LYS A 138 -2.87 -9.44 12.55
C LYS A 138 -2.81 -8.38 11.46
N ASN A 139 -3.27 -8.73 10.26
CA ASN A 139 -3.07 -7.94 9.05
C ASN A 139 -1.56 -7.72 8.79
N ASN A 140 -1.08 -6.47 8.87
CA ASN A 140 0.32 -6.10 8.66
C ASN A 140 0.99 -5.51 9.91
N TRP A 141 0.43 -5.78 11.09
CA TRP A 141 0.93 -5.25 12.37
C TRP A 141 1.30 -6.39 13.31
N ALA A 142 2.48 -6.28 13.91
CA ALA A 142 2.91 -7.09 15.04
C ALA A 142 2.62 -6.31 16.34
N TYR A 143 1.68 -6.83 17.14
CA TYR A 143 1.26 -6.27 18.42
C TYR A 143 2.10 -6.89 19.53
N THR A 144 2.85 -6.07 20.25
CA THR A 144 3.68 -6.48 21.41
C THR A 144 3.21 -5.72 22.65
N LEU A 145 3.59 -6.18 23.85
CA LEU A 145 3.29 -5.46 25.09
C LEU A 145 3.79 -4.01 25.09
N LYS A 146 4.94 -3.74 24.46
CA LYS A 146 5.57 -2.40 24.43
C LYS A 146 5.04 -1.48 23.32
N GLY A 147 4.31 -2.03 22.35
CA GLY A 147 3.78 -1.25 21.22
C GLY A 147 3.51 -2.11 19.99
N LYS A 148 3.11 -1.46 18.90
CA LYS A 148 2.91 -2.11 17.59
C LYS A 148 4.05 -1.79 16.64
N LYS A 149 4.43 -2.75 15.79
CA LYS A 149 5.42 -2.56 14.71
C LYS A 149 4.78 -2.99 13.38
N LEU A 150 4.99 -2.19 12.33
CA LEU A 150 4.54 -2.52 10.98
C LEU A 150 5.44 -3.65 10.44
N VAL A 151 4.86 -4.78 10.05
CA VAL A 151 5.60 -5.99 9.65
C VAL A 151 6.46 -5.73 8.41
N THR A 152 5.96 -4.95 7.46
CA THR A 152 6.69 -4.52 6.26
C THR A 152 7.59 -3.30 6.50
N GLY A 153 7.79 -2.89 7.75
CA GLY A 153 8.63 -1.73 8.08
C GLY A 153 10.13 -2.06 7.98
N ASN A 154 10.93 -1.06 7.60
CA ASN A 154 12.37 -1.20 7.37
C ASN A 154 13.17 -1.73 8.57
N HIS A 155 12.67 -1.50 9.79
CA HIS A 155 13.34 -1.89 11.03
C HIS A 155 12.83 -3.22 11.62
N VAL A 156 12.02 -3.97 10.87
CA VAL A 156 11.66 -5.35 11.23
C VAL A 156 12.64 -6.30 10.55
N LEU A 157 13.44 -7.01 11.34
CA LEU A 157 14.49 -7.89 10.86
C LEU A 157 13.98 -9.31 10.57
N GLY A 158 12.87 -9.71 11.18
CA GLY A 158 12.25 -11.01 10.93
C GLY A 158 11.12 -11.35 11.91
N ILE A 159 10.26 -12.28 11.50
CA ILE A 159 9.16 -12.79 12.31
C ILE A 159 9.17 -14.31 12.26
N GLU A 160 9.24 -14.93 13.43
CA GLU A 160 9.11 -16.37 13.59
C GLU A 160 7.66 -16.69 13.98
N ARG A 161 6.94 -17.40 13.12
CA ARG A 161 5.57 -17.83 13.37
C ARG A 161 5.54 -19.09 14.22
N TYR A 162 4.76 -19.07 15.29
CA TYR A 162 4.55 -20.23 16.14
C TYR A 162 3.35 -21.05 15.65
N LYS A 163 3.59 -22.34 15.36
CA LYS A 163 2.50 -23.32 15.16
C LYS A 163 1.73 -23.56 16.46
N ARG A 164 2.45 -23.60 17.58
CA ARG A 164 1.94 -23.68 18.95
C ARG A 164 2.76 -22.75 19.83
N ALA A 165 2.10 -21.97 20.69
CA ALA A 165 2.80 -21.06 21.60
C ALA A 165 3.74 -21.85 22.53
N PRO A 166 4.99 -21.38 22.76
CA PRO A 166 5.91 -22.02 23.70
C PRO A 166 5.33 -22.09 25.12
N LYS A 167 5.74 -23.09 25.91
CA LYS A 167 5.30 -23.23 27.31
C LYS A 167 5.64 -21.95 28.09
N GLY A 168 4.71 -21.49 28.93
CA GLY A 168 4.89 -20.30 29.77
C GLY A 168 4.63 -18.95 29.08
N THR A 169 4.32 -18.93 27.77
CA THR A 169 4.09 -17.67 27.03
C THR A 169 2.61 -17.29 26.90
N SER A 170 1.70 -18.10 27.45
CA SER A 170 0.25 -17.92 27.29
C SER A 170 -0.29 -16.64 27.93
N THR A 171 0.23 -16.27 29.09
CA THR A 171 -0.14 -15.06 29.83
C THR A 171 0.22 -13.80 29.04
N GLU A 172 1.45 -13.72 28.54
CA GLU A 172 1.91 -12.58 27.73
C GLU A 172 1.06 -12.41 26.46
N PHE A 173 0.73 -13.50 25.76
CA PHE A 173 -0.17 -13.42 24.60
C PHE A 173 -1.59 -12.98 24.99
N ALA A 174 -2.11 -13.40 26.16
CA ALA A 174 -3.41 -12.96 26.63
C ALA A 174 -3.41 -11.47 27.00
N GLU A 175 -2.36 -10.99 27.65
CA GLU A 175 -2.18 -9.56 27.96
C GLU A 175 -2.08 -8.72 26.68
N ILE A 176 -1.34 -9.18 25.66
CA ILE A 176 -1.30 -8.51 24.36
C ILE A 176 -2.69 -8.47 23.73
N ALA A 177 -3.44 -9.58 23.74
CA ALA A 177 -4.78 -9.62 23.16
C ALA A 177 -5.72 -8.64 23.88
N ASN A 178 -5.71 -8.63 25.22
CA ASN A 178 -6.52 -7.72 26.03
C ASN A 178 -6.13 -6.25 25.83
N LYS A 179 -4.85 -5.94 25.68
CA LYS A 179 -4.36 -4.57 25.49
C LYS A 179 -4.83 -3.94 24.18
N TYR A 180 -5.06 -4.74 23.14
CA TYR A 180 -5.37 -4.27 21.79
C TYR A 180 -6.70 -4.79 21.25
N ASP A 181 -7.54 -5.38 22.11
CA ASP A 181 -8.86 -5.94 21.79
C ASP A 181 -8.83 -6.86 20.55
N LEU A 182 -7.89 -7.83 20.54
CA LEU A 182 -7.56 -8.64 19.35
C LEU A 182 -8.35 -9.92 19.15
#